data_AF-W2WI78-F1
#
_entry.id   AF-W2WI78-F1
#
_cell.length_a   1.000
_cell.length_b   1.000
_cell.length_c   1.000
_cell.angle_alpha   90.00
_cell.angle_beta   90.00
_cell.angle_gamma   90.00
#
_symmetry.space_group_name_H-M   'P 1'
#
loop_
_entity.id
_entity.type
_entity.pdbx_description
1 polymer ?
#
loop_
_entity_poly.entity_id
_entity_poly.type
_entity_poly.pdbx_seq_one_letter_code
_entity_poly.pdbx_strand_id
1 'polypeptide(L)'
;MNTKLPDNVADKVVADLMQKFVVNGVAPVSLQDLANLRVDLAAEIHRAIGTIQVPQGIATQPPREVLTSAWQRWEWGDGKLAHAVPKGWKFPAHTSVKQLWNLWFFGNKDSGIRPYKLLSKQHDIKRSHQMRHSRTRKVMEYIVQLTKPPGALPGEVTDISSLQLAAADKVFGVVFHTLLSQLYC
;
A
#
# COMPACT_ATOMS: atom_id res chain seq x y z
N MET A 1 26.98 43.78 -29.43
CA MET A 1 27.99 42.79 -29.87
C MET A 1 28.03 41.70 -28.82
N ASN A 2 27.65 40.47 -29.16
CA ASN A 2 27.44 39.38 -28.22
C ASN A 2 28.72 38.53 -28.14
N THR A 3 29.62 38.85 -27.21
CA THR A 3 30.88 38.12 -27.03
C THR A 3 30.62 36.84 -26.26
N LYS A 4 30.24 35.76 -26.95
CA LYS A 4 30.28 34.42 -26.37
C LYS A 4 31.73 34.00 -26.18
N LEU A 5 32.07 33.54 -24.98
CA LEU A 5 33.36 32.90 -24.74
C LEU A 5 33.49 31.68 -25.68
N PRO A 6 34.66 31.44 -26.27
CA PRO A 6 34.93 30.20 -27.00
C PRO A 6 34.64 28.98 -26.12
N ASP A 7 33.97 27.96 -26.67
CA ASP A 7 33.45 26.81 -25.91
C ASP A 7 34.52 26.13 -25.05
N ASN A 8 35.75 26.03 -25.58
CA ASN A 8 36.89 25.45 -24.85
C ASN A 8 37.32 26.26 -23.62
N VAL A 9 37.09 27.57 -23.60
CA VAL A 9 37.37 28.44 -22.45
C VAL A 9 36.22 28.34 -21.45
N ALA A 10 34.97 28.24 -21.92
CA ALA A 10 33.81 28.04 -21.05
C ALA A 10 33.89 26.72 -20.28
N ASP A 11 34.23 25.62 -20.96
CA ASP A 11 34.40 24.30 -20.33
C ASP A 11 35.51 24.29 -19.30
N LYS A 12 36.63 24.95 -19.60
CA LYS A 12 37.76 25.08 -18.68
C LYS A 12 37.41 25.91 -17.46
N VAL A 13 36.66 27.00 -17.64
CA VAL A 13 36.18 27.85 -16.54
C VAL A 13 35.20 27.07 -15.66
N VAL A 14 34.28 26.28 -16.23
CA VAL A 14 33.34 25.45 -15.47
C VAL A 14 34.07 24.39 -14.67
N ALA A 15 35.05 23.70 -15.26
CA ALA A 15 35.87 22.71 -14.56
C ALA A 15 36.65 23.33 -13.39
N ASP A 16 37.28 24.49 -13.59
CA ASP A 16 37.99 25.23 -12.54
C ASP A 16 37.03 25.72 -11.43
N LEU A 17 35.82 26.15 -11.80
CA LEU A 17 34.80 26.60 -10.85
C LEU A 17 34.31 25.42 -10.00
N MET A 18 34.01 24.28 -10.63
CA MET A 18 33.60 23.05 -9.94
C MET A 18 34.69 22.52 -9.00
N GLN A 19 35.97 22.64 -9.38
CA GLN A 19 37.09 22.27 -8.53
C GLN A 19 37.27 23.22 -7.33
N LYS A 20 36.94 24.51 -7.48
CA LYS A 20 37.05 25.54 -6.44
C LYS A 20 35.82 25.69 -5.56
N PHE A 21 34.68 25.10 -5.93
CA PHE A 21 33.44 25.11 -5.14
C PHE A 21 33.47 24.12 -3.98
N VAL A 22 34.49 24.20 -3.13
CA VAL A 22 34.52 23.51 -1.84
C VAL A 22 33.69 24.34 -0.85
N VAL A 23 32.48 23.89 -0.50
CA VAL A 23 31.67 24.53 0.54
C VAL A 23 31.96 23.81 1.86
N ASN A 24 32.56 24.52 2.82
CA ASN A 24 32.93 23.99 4.15
C ASN A 24 33.87 22.77 4.15
N GLY A 25 34.86 22.73 3.25
CA GLY A 25 35.88 21.67 3.23
C GLY A 25 35.43 20.33 2.63
N VAL A 26 34.19 20.24 2.15
CA VAL A 26 33.64 19.01 1.54
C VAL A 26 33.29 19.28 0.08
N ALA A 27 33.75 18.41 -0.82
CA ALA A 27 33.43 18.48 -2.24
C ALA A 27 31.90 18.36 -2.45
N PRO A 28 31.28 19.20 -3.29
CA PRO A 28 29.85 19.14 -3.55
C PRO A 28 29.55 17.84 -4.31
N VAL A 29 28.66 17.02 -3.75
CA VAL A 29 28.23 15.76 -4.35
C VAL A 29 27.58 16.06 -5.70
N SER A 30 28.10 15.49 -6.78
CA SER A 30 27.55 15.70 -8.11
C SER A 30 26.27 14.88 -8.31
N LEU A 31 25.43 15.29 -9.27
CA LEU A 31 24.25 14.51 -9.66
C LEU A 31 24.62 13.13 -10.20
N GLN A 32 25.81 12.99 -10.79
CA GLN A 32 26.33 11.71 -11.25
C GLN A 32 26.70 10.81 -10.06
N ASP A 33 27.29 11.36 -9.00
CA ASP A 33 27.62 10.62 -7.79
C ASP A 33 26.36 10.08 -7.11
N LEU A 34 25.28 10.87 -7.06
CA LEU A 34 23.98 10.42 -6.55
C LEU A 34 23.37 9.31 -7.40
N ALA A 35 23.49 9.39 -8.73
CA ALA A 35 23.00 8.35 -9.64
C ALA A 35 23.76 7.03 -9.46
N ASN A 36 25.10 7.11 -9.35
CA ASN A 36 25.97 5.97 -9.10
C ASN A 36 25.66 5.33 -7.74
N LEU A 37 25.56 6.14 -6.67
CA LEU A 37 25.20 5.69 -5.33
C LEU A 37 23.87 4.93 -5.30
N ARG A 38 22.87 5.39 -6.06
CA ARG A 38 21.58 4.71 -6.16
C ARG A 38 21.70 3.32 -6.81
N VAL A 39 22.51 3.19 -7.86
CA VAL A 39 22.73 1.92 -8.56
C VAL A 39 23.48 0.95 -7.65
N ASP A 40 24.52 1.44 -6.97
CA ASP A 40 25.34 0.63 -6.06
C ASP A 40 24.50 0.12 -4.88
N LEU A 41 23.70 1.00 -4.26
CA LEU A 41 22.81 0.62 -3.16
C LEU A 41 21.75 -0.40 -3.61
N ALA A 42 21.21 -0.25 -4.83
CA ALA A 42 20.26 -1.21 -5.38
C ALA A 42 20.93 -2.58 -5.64
N ALA A 43 22.16 -2.61 -6.12
CA ALA A 43 22.92 -3.83 -6.31
C ALA A 43 23.26 -4.51 -4.97
N GLU A 44 23.59 -3.72 -3.95
CA GLU A 44 23.89 -4.20 -2.60
C GLU A 44 22.66 -4.83 -1.93
N ILE A 45 21.48 -4.21 -2.05
CA ILE A 45 20.22 -4.80 -1.56
C ILE A 45 19.93 -6.13 -2.26
N HIS A 46 20.11 -6.22 -3.58
CA HIS A 46 19.91 -7.47 -4.31
C HIS A 46 20.89 -8.56 -3.89
N ARG A 47 22.16 -8.20 -3.67
CA ARG A 47 23.18 -9.14 -3.15
C ARG A 47 22.83 -9.61 -1.75
N ALA A 48 22.45 -8.70 -0.86
CA ALA A 48 22.05 -9.02 0.51
C ALA A 48 20.86 -10.00 0.53
N ILE A 49 19.86 -9.79 -0.33
CA ILE A 49 18.72 -10.71 -0.49
C ILE A 49 19.19 -12.07 -1.03
N GLY A 50 20.12 -12.09 -2.00
CA GLY A 50 20.67 -13.34 -2.56
C GLY A 50 21.55 -14.14 -1.59
N THR A 51 22.19 -13.49 -0.62
CA THR A 51 23.02 -14.13 0.41
C THR A 51 22.23 -14.72 1.58
N ILE A 52 20.92 -14.46 1.66
CA ILE A 52 20.05 -15.12 2.63
C ILE A 52 19.85 -16.58 2.17
N GLN A 53 20.78 -17.45 2.57
CA GLN A 53 20.58 -18.89 2.50
C GLN A 53 19.48 -19.28 3.47
N VAL A 54 18.32 -19.65 2.93
CA VAL A 54 17.30 -20.38 3.70
C VAL A 54 17.93 -21.73 4.07
N PRO A 55 17.97 -22.12 5.36
CA PRO A 55 18.49 -23.43 5.74
C PRO A 55 17.63 -24.52 5.07
N GLN A 56 18.17 -25.19 4.06
CA GLN A 56 17.60 -26.43 3.52
C GLN A 56 17.98 -27.57 4.47
N GLY A 57 17.30 -27.63 5.61
CA GLY A 57 17.27 -28.82 6.44
C GLY A 57 16.35 -29.84 5.78
N ILE A 58 16.91 -30.97 5.36
CA ILE A 58 16.16 -32.16 4.95
C ILE A 58 15.44 -32.68 6.20
N ALA A 59 14.21 -32.23 6.40
CA ALA A 59 13.24 -32.87 7.25
C ALA A 59 11.95 -32.88 6.44
N THR A 60 11.36 -34.06 6.28
CA THR A 60 10.06 -34.30 5.67
C THR A 60 9.01 -33.51 6.45
N GLN A 61 8.87 -32.23 6.13
CA GLN A 61 7.80 -31.38 6.63
C GLN A 61 6.55 -31.70 5.79
N PRO A 62 5.36 -31.83 6.42
CA PRO A 62 4.11 -31.81 5.67
C PRO A 62 4.08 -30.55 4.81
N PRO A 63 3.34 -30.53 3.68
CA PRO A 63 3.39 -29.44 2.71
C PRO A 63 3.42 -28.10 3.44
N ARG A 64 4.57 -27.42 3.41
CA ARG A 64 4.65 -26.03 3.87
C ARG A 64 3.60 -25.33 3.04
N GLU A 65 2.46 -25.00 3.65
CA GLU A 65 1.62 -23.92 3.16
C GLU A 65 2.54 -22.72 3.11
N VAL A 66 3.10 -22.48 1.93
CA VAL A 66 3.63 -21.19 1.57
C VAL A 66 2.49 -20.26 1.96
N LEU A 67 2.71 -19.42 2.98
CA LEU A 67 1.86 -18.27 3.26
C LEU A 67 2.04 -17.32 2.08
N THR A 68 1.59 -17.77 0.91
CA THR A 68 1.30 -16.95 -0.23
C THR A 68 0.38 -15.90 0.33
N SER A 69 0.74 -14.64 0.16
CA SER A 69 -0.23 -13.57 0.26
C SER A 69 -1.42 -14.02 -0.59
N ALA A 70 -2.52 -14.47 0.03
CA ALA A 70 -3.71 -14.96 -0.68
C ALA A 70 -4.27 -13.90 -1.65
N TRP A 71 -3.81 -12.67 -1.49
CA TRP A 71 -4.13 -11.52 -2.31
C TRP A 71 -3.13 -11.32 -3.43
N GLN A 72 -3.69 -11.09 -4.61
CA GLN A 72 -2.93 -10.75 -5.82
C GLN A 72 -2.27 -9.37 -5.69
N ARG A 73 -1.24 -9.18 -6.51
CA ARG A 73 -0.58 -7.90 -6.73
C ARG A 73 -0.53 -7.66 -8.23
N TRP A 74 -0.69 -6.41 -8.64
CA TRP A 74 -0.76 -6.04 -10.04
C TRP A 74 0.33 -5.05 -10.40
N GLU A 75 0.99 -5.30 -11.53
CA GLU A 75 1.97 -4.39 -12.10
C GLU A 75 1.27 -3.53 -13.14
N TRP A 76 1.33 -2.20 -12.97
CA TRP A 76 0.66 -1.25 -13.88
C TRP A 76 1.61 -0.66 -14.93
N GLY A 77 2.92 -0.88 -14.77
CA GLY A 77 3.98 -0.28 -15.58
C GLY A 77 4.12 1.22 -15.37
N ASP A 78 3.73 1.76 -14.20
CA ASP A 78 3.79 3.20 -13.88
C ASP A 78 5.06 3.59 -13.10
N GLY A 79 6.05 2.70 -13.04
CA GLY A 79 7.29 2.89 -12.29
C GLY A 79 7.13 2.86 -10.77
N LYS A 80 5.95 2.50 -10.26
CA LYS A 80 5.68 2.34 -8.82
C LYS A 80 5.71 0.88 -8.42
N LEU A 81 5.72 0.65 -7.09
CA LEU A 81 5.56 -0.69 -6.50
C LEU A 81 4.24 -1.34 -6.95
N ALA A 82 4.21 -2.68 -6.87
CA ALA A 82 3.02 -3.46 -7.23
C ALA A 82 1.78 -3.02 -6.45
N HIS A 83 0.68 -2.83 -7.17
CA HIS A 83 -0.60 -2.33 -6.66
C HIS A 83 -1.46 -3.45 -6.10
N ALA A 84 -2.40 -3.09 -5.23
CA ALA A 84 -3.34 -4.01 -4.58
C ALA A 84 -4.67 -4.17 -5.34
N VAL A 85 -4.80 -3.56 -6.52
CA VAL A 85 -5.96 -3.67 -7.42
C VAL A 85 -5.50 -3.72 -8.88
N PRO A 86 -6.29 -4.33 -9.80
CA PRO A 86 -5.96 -4.35 -11.21
C PRO A 86 -6.00 -2.94 -11.83
N LYS A 87 -5.24 -2.74 -12.90
CA LYS A 87 -5.20 -1.47 -13.61
C LYS A 87 -6.60 -1.11 -14.09
N GLY A 88 -7.03 0.12 -13.83
CA GLY A 88 -8.35 0.59 -14.23
C GLY A 88 -9.48 0.27 -13.25
N TRP A 89 -9.23 -0.49 -12.18
CA TRP A 89 -10.21 -0.78 -11.13
C TRP A 89 -10.91 0.48 -10.59
N LYS A 90 -12.18 0.33 -10.22
CA LYS A 90 -13.02 1.40 -9.70
C LYS A 90 -13.54 1.03 -8.32
N PHE A 91 -13.44 1.94 -7.36
CA PHE A 91 -14.05 1.75 -6.06
C PHE A 91 -15.59 1.69 -6.23
N PRO A 92 -16.29 0.73 -5.60
CA PRO A 92 -17.73 0.54 -5.79
C PRO A 92 -18.53 1.81 -5.58
N ALA A 93 -19.54 2.06 -6.42
CA ALA A 93 -20.38 3.27 -6.37
C ALA A 93 -21.80 2.99 -5.92
N HIS A 94 -22.39 1.93 -6.46
CA HIS A 94 -23.79 1.56 -6.31
C HIS A 94 -23.85 0.17 -5.67
N THR A 95 -23.43 0.11 -4.41
CA THR A 95 -23.32 -1.14 -3.65
C THR A 95 -24.01 -0.96 -2.30
N SER A 96 -24.71 -2.01 -1.86
CA SER A 96 -25.37 -2.00 -0.55
C SER A 96 -24.34 -1.89 0.58
N VAL A 97 -24.76 -1.35 1.74
CA VAL A 97 -23.87 -1.27 2.92
C VAL A 97 -23.34 -2.65 3.31
N LYS A 98 -24.17 -3.70 3.17
CA LYS A 98 -23.78 -5.09 3.45
C LYS A 98 -22.65 -5.58 2.55
N GLN A 99 -22.78 -5.36 1.24
CA GLN A 99 -21.75 -5.81 0.31
C GLN A 99 -20.48 -4.97 0.46
N LEU A 100 -20.62 -3.68 0.76
CA LEU A 100 -19.48 -2.83 1.06
C LEU A 100 -18.77 -3.27 2.36
N TRP A 101 -19.51 -3.70 3.38
CA TRP A 101 -18.97 -4.30 4.60
C TRP A 101 -18.13 -5.54 4.27
N ASN A 102 -18.69 -6.46 3.47
CA ASN A 102 -17.97 -7.68 3.09
C ASN A 102 -16.66 -7.35 2.35
N LEU A 103 -16.72 -6.44 1.36
CA LEU A 103 -15.54 -5.99 0.62
C LEU A 103 -14.53 -5.26 1.51
N TRP A 104 -15.00 -4.47 2.49
CA TRP A 104 -14.16 -3.69 3.38
C TRP A 104 -13.31 -4.55 4.31
N PHE A 105 -13.92 -5.58 4.91
CA PHE A 105 -13.26 -6.42 5.92
C PHE A 105 -12.64 -7.70 5.36
N PHE A 106 -13.19 -8.25 4.27
CA PHE A 106 -12.79 -9.55 3.71
C PHE A 106 -12.27 -9.48 2.27
N GLY A 107 -12.40 -8.34 1.59
CA GLY A 107 -11.93 -8.17 0.21
C GLY A 107 -12.83 -8.85 -0.82
N ASN A 108 -12.32 -8.94 -2.05
CA ASN A 108 -12.93 -9.68 -3.14
C ASN A 108 -12.00 -10.83 -3.52
N LYS A 109 -12.30 -12.02 -3.00
CA LYS A 109 -11.49 -13.24 -3.23
C LYS A 109 -11.51 -13.68 -4.68
N ASP A 110 -12.65 -13.55 -5.37
CA ASP A 110 -12.81 -13.97 -6.77
C ASP A 110 -11.87 -13.18 -7.70
N SER A 111 -11.65 -11.91 -7.37
CA SER A 111 -10.70 -11.04 -8.08
C SER A 111 -9.33 -10.94 -7.40
N GLY A 112 -9.06 -11.74 -6.35
CA GLY A 112 -7.81 -11.69 -5.59
C GLY A 112 -7.52 -10.36 -4.89
N ILE A 113 -8.51 -9.47 -4.73
CA ILE A 113 -8.33 -8.14 -4.13
C ILE A 113 -8.49 -8.23 -2.61
N ARG A 114 -7.49 -7.73 -1.89
CA ARG A 114 -7.46 -7.68 -0.42
C ARG A 114 -8.58 -6.83 0.19
N PRO A 115 -8.86 -6.95 1.50
CA PRO A 115 -9.81 -6.10 2.19
C PRO A 115 -9.63 -4.62 1.86
N TYR A 116 -10.72 -3.93 1.51
CA TYR A 116 -10.62 -2.57 0.98
C TYR A 116 -10.07 -1.57 2.00
N LYS A 117 -10.18 -1.89 3.30
CA LYS A 117 -9.55 -1.13 4.39
C LYS A 117 -8.03 -1.01 4.25
N LEU A 118 -7.39 -1.98 3.58
CA LEU A 118 -5.94 -2.08 3.38
C LEU A 118 -5.46 -1.46 2.06
N LEU A 119 -6.36 -0.92 1.24
CA LEU A 119 -5.99 -0.25 0.00
C LEU A 119 -5.36 1.12 0.29
N SER A 120 -4.26 1.42 -0.39
CA SER A 120 -3.64 2.73 -0.33
C SER A 120 -4.50 3.75 -1.07
N LYS A 121 -4.93 4.79 -0.34
CA LYS A 121 -5.70 5.90 -0.93
C LYS A 121 -4.91 6.63 -2.02
N GLN A 122 -3.58 6.68 -1.90
CA GLN A 122 -2.69 7.40 -2.80
C GLN A 122 -2.29 6.57 -4.02
N HIS A 123 -2.12 5.25 -3.85
CA HIS A 123 -1.56 4.39 -4.89
C HIS A 123 -2.63 3.55 -5.58
N ASP A 124 -3.52 2.91 -4.82
CA ASP A 124 -4.51 1.96 -5.37
C ASP A 124 -5.82 2.64 -5.80
N ILE A 125 -6.16 3.78 -5.20
CA ILE A 125 -7.46 4.44 -5.38
C ILE A 125 -7.35 5.68 -6.26
N LYS A 126 -8.04 5.64 -7.42
CA LYS A 126 -8.19 6.78 -8.33
C LYS A 126 -8.69 8.02 -7.58
N ARG A 127 -8.14 9.20 -7.92
CA ARG A 127 -8.48 10.49 -7.28
C ARG A 127 -9.99 10.76 -7.24
N SER A 128 -10.72 10.45 -8.33
CA SER A 128 -12.18 10.59 -8.40
C SER A 128 -12.96 9.74 -7.39
N HIS A 129 -12.36 8.69 -6.84
CA HIS A 129 -13.00 7.74 -5.92
C HIS A 129 -12.53 7.92 -4.46
N GLN A 130 -11.50 8.72 -4.22
CA GLN A 130 -10.89 8.90 -2.91
C GLN A 130 -11.88 9.43 -1.86
N MET A 131 -12.76 10.35 -2.23
CA MET A 131 -13.81 10.86 -1.34
C MET A 131 -14.78 9.77 -0.93
N ARG A 132 -15.17 8.89 -1.87
CA ARG A 132 -16.06 7.77 -1.58
C ARG A 132 -15.40 6.79 -0.62
N HIS A 133 -14.16 6.40 -0.87
CA HIS A 133 -13.40 5.53 0.04
C HIS A 133 -13.28 6.15 1.45
N SER A 134 -12.99 7.45 1.56
CA SER A 134 -12.94 8.15 2.85
C SER A 134 -14.28 8.15 3.59
N ARG A 135 -15.40 8.35 2.88
CA ARG A 135 -16.75 8.26 3.47
C ARG A 135 -17.07 6.83 3.90
N THR A 136 -16.74 5.84 3.08
CA THR A 136 -16.88 4.43 3.44
C THR A 136 -16.11 4.10 4.70
N ARG A 137 -14.85 4.55 4.81
CA ARG A 137 -14.05 4.36 6.03
C ARG A 137 -14.78 4.89 7.26
N LYS A 138 -15.33 6.10 7.21
CA LYS A 138 -16.07 6.70 8.32
C LYS A 138 -17.31 5.90 8.72
N VAL A 139 -18.09 5.44 7.73
CA VAL A 139 -19.24 4.57 7.98
C VAL A 139 -18.80 3.27 8.64
N MET A 140 -17.76 2.61 8.13
CA MET A 140 -17.29 1.33 8.68
C MET A 140 -16.69 1.49 10.08
N GLU A 141 -15.93 2.58 10.34
CA GLU A 141 -15.44 2.93 11.69
C GLU A 141 -16.60 3.09 12.68
N TYR A 142 -17.68 3.75 12.28
CA TYR A 142 -18.86 3.93 13.12
C TYR A 142 -19.59 2.61 13.37
N ILE A 143 -19.78 1.77 12.34
CA ILE A 143 -20.37 0.44 12.52
C ILE A 143 -19.50 -0.42 13.46
N VAL A 144 -18.16 -0.34 13.36
CA VAL A 144 -17.26 -1.02 14.32
C VAL A 144 -17.44 -0.50 15.74
N GLN A 145 -17.67 0.79 15.95
CA GLN A 145 -17.92 1.32 17.30
C GLN A 145 -19.19 0.74 17.93
N LEU A 146 -20.24 0.53 17.13
CA LEU A 146 -21.48 -0.10 17.57
C LEU A 146 -21.30 -1.59 17.95
N THR A 147 -20.16 -2.21 17.62
CA THR A 147 -19.82 -3.59 18.02
C THR A 147 -19.09 -3.68 19.37
N LYS A 148 -18.69 -2.54 19.96
CA LYS A 148 -17.98 -2.48 21.24
C LYS A 148 -18.82 -2.77 22.49
N PRO A 149 -20.15 -2.55 22.54
CA PRO A 149 -20.94 -2.92 23.71
C PRO A 149 -20.84 -4.43 24.02
N PRO A 150 -20.88 -4.83 25.30
CA PRO A 150 -20.76 -6.24 25.71
C PRO A 150 -21.83 -7.11 25.02
N GLY A 151 -21.41 -8.20 24.37
CA GLY A 151 -22.30 -9.17 23.73
C GLY A 151 -22.59 -8.95 22.23
N ALA A 152 -22.08 -7.88 21.61
CA ALA A 152 -22.26 -7.64 20.17
C ALA A 152 -21.32 -8.46 19.26
N LEU A 153 -20.20 -8.96 19.81
CA LEU A 153 -19.28 -9.87 19.13
C LEU A 153 -19.32 -11.26 19.76
N PRO A 154 -19.24 -12.34 18.97
CA PRO A 154 -19.19 -13.70 19.50
C PRO A 154 -17.83 -13.98 20.17
N GLY A 155 -17.83 -14.16 21.49
CA GLY A 155 -16.65 -14.58 22.27
C GLY A 155 -15.58 -13.50 22.47
N GLU A 156 -14.30 -13.90 22.46
CA GLU A 156 -13.11 -13.04 22.68
C GLU A 156 -12.61 -12.34 21.39
N VAL A 157 -13.39 -12.33 20.30
CA VAL A 157 -12.93 -11.75 19.03
C VAL A 157 -12.89 -10.23 19.10
N THR A 158 -11.71 -9.65 18.90
CA THR A 158 -11.46 -8.20 18.96
C THR A 158 -11.47 -7.50 17.60
N ASP A 159 -11.31 -8.23 16.48
CA ASP A 159 -11.31 -7.68 15.11
C ASP A 159 -12.33 -8.39 14.22
N ILE A 160 -13.20 -7.63 13.55
CA ILE A 160 -14.17 -8.16 12.58
C ILE A 160 -13.47 -8.90 11.43
N SER A 161 -12.26 -8.49 11.05
CA SER A 161 -11.53 -9.15 9.95
C SER A 161 -11.05 -10.56 10.27
N SER A 162 -11.02 -10.99 11.53
CA SER A 162 -10.70 -12.38 11.89
C SER A 162 -11.93 -13.29 11.93
N LEU A 163 -13.15 -12.74 11.81
CA LEU A 163 -14.38 -13.52 11.80
C LEU A 163 -14.52 -14.35 10.52
N GLN A 164 -15.08 -15.55 10.68
CA GLN A 164 -15.64 -16.28 9.55
C GLN A 164 -16.82 -15.50 8.96
N LEU A 165 -17.04 -15.65 7.65
CA LEU A 165 -18.05 -14.85 6.92
C LEU A 165 -19.46 -14.99 7.52
N ALA A 166 -19.84 -16.21 7.91
CA ALA A 166 -21.14 -16.47 8.56
C ALA A 166 -21.29 -15.79 9.93
N ALA A 167 -20.21 -15.70 10.72
CA ALA A 167 -20.22 -14.98 11.99
C ALA A 167 -20.27 -13.46 11.76
N ALA A 168 -19.52 -12.96 10.77
CA ALA A 168 -19.53 -11.56 10.38
C ALA A 168 -20.89 -11.11 9.83
N ASP A 169 -21.64 -12.00 9.18
CA ASP A 169 -23.00 -11.74 8.72
C ASP A 169 -23.97 -11.54 9.88
N LYS A 170 -23.88 -12.40 10.92
CA LYS A 170 -24.67 -12.23 12.14
C LYS A 170 -24.36 -10.92 12.86
N VAL A 171 -23.07 -10.61 13.03
CA VAL A 171 -22.61 -9.34 13.62
C VAL A 171 -23.14 -8.16 12.82
N PHE A 172 -23.04 -8.20 11.49
CA PHE A 172 -23.58 -7.14 10.65
C PHE A 172 -25.09 -6.95 10.87
N GLY A 173 -25.87 -8.04 10.95
CA GLY A 173 -27.31 -7.96 11.18
C GLY A 173 -27.67 -7.22 12.47
N VAL A 174 -27.02 -7.59 13.58
CA VAL A 174 -27.22 -6.95 14.89
C VAL A 174 -26.85 -5.47 14.82
N VAL A 175 -25.67 -5.16 14.29
CA VAL A 175 -25.15 -3.79 14.30
C VAL A 175 -25.92 -2.89 13.34
N PHE A 176 -26.31 -3.41 12.17
CA PHE A 176 -27.10 -2.67 11.21
C PHE A 176 -28.50 -2.38 11.76
N HIS A 177 -29.11 -3.31 12.50
CA HIS A 177 -30.35 -3.04 13.21
C HIS A 177 -30.18 -1.91 14.24
N THR A 178 -29.15 -1.98 15.09
CA THR A 178 -28.83 -0.92 16.05
C THR A 178 -28.60 0.43 15.38
N LEU A 179 -27.89 0.45 14.25
CA LEU A 179 -27.66 1.65 13.45
C LEU A 179 -28.99 2.27 12.98
N LEU A 180 -29.90 1.46 12.44
CA LEU A 180 -31.21 1.92 12.00
C LEU A 180 -32.04 2.44 13.17
N SER A 181 -32.04 1.75 14.31
CA SER A 181 -32.73 2.21 15.52
C SER A 181 -32.20 3.57 16.01
N GLN A 182 -30.92 3.89 15.85
CA GLN A 182 -30.39 5.21 16.25
C GLN A 182 -30.72 6.34 15.27
N LEU A 183 -31.08 6.02 14.03
CA LEU A 183 -31.38 7.01 12.99
C LEU A 183 -32.87 7.35 12.88
N TYR A 184 -33.73 6.42 13.27
CA TYR A 184 -35.19 6.53 13.08
C TYR A 184 -35.98 6.51 14.39
N CYS A 185 -35.31 6.45 15.54
CA CYS A 185 -35.94 6.64 16.86
C CYS A 185 -35.62 8.03 17.43
#